data_AF-A0A9E5UTN9-F1
#
_entry.id   AF-A0A9E5UTN9-F1
#
_cell.length_a   1.000
_cell.length_b   1.000
_cell.length_c   1.000
_cell.angle_alpha   90.00
_cell.angle_beta   90.00
_cell.angle_gamma   90.00
#
_symmetry.space_group_name_H-M   'P 1'
#
loop_
_entity.id
_entity.type
_entity.pdbx_description
1 polymer ?
#
loop_
_entity_poly.entity_id
_entity_poly.type
_entity_poly.pdbx_seq_one_letter_code
_entity_poly.pdbx_strand_id
1 'polypeptide(L)'
;MSLALTYRLGRELFSPRAALAAGLLLLSNDLVNSLGPVIRHYSPAMLLALLSTWFYWRWGGRWSARWGAAYALSGLLLIYTLYNGVLVLLVHGLHSLLVRRRLWPIAGRRYSLRWLPALAAQVTHPAHRRAPDGGRRLCGQPPFGPRRAGRLFFPDRG
;
A
#
# COMPACT_ATOMS: atom_id res chain seq x y z
N MET A 1 4.55 12.20 -3.55
CA MET A 1 5.59 11.65 -4.47
C MET A 1 5.09 10.44 -5.27
N SER A 2 4.36 9.50 -4.67
CA SER A 2 3.76 8.34 -5.37
C SER A 2 2.86 8.71 -6.57
N LEU A 3 2.07 9.78 -6.46
CA LEU A 3 1.14 10.22 -7.52
C LEU A 3 1.83 10.42 -8.89
N ALA A 4 2.99 11.08 -8.90
CA ALA A 4 3.72 11.38 -10.14
C ALA A 4 4.22 10.08 -10.82
N LEU A 5 4.68 9.11 -10.03
CA LEU A 5 5.08 7.80 -10.54
C LEU A 5 3.88 6.97 -11.00
N THR A 6 2.77 6.98 -10.27
CA THR A 6 1.54 6.31 -10.69
C THR A 6 1.03 6.86 -12.01
N TYR A 7 1.01 8.19 -12.17
CA TYR A 7 0.62 8.83 -13.43
C TYR A 7 1.58 8.45 -14.56
N ARG A 8 2.90 8.53 -14.34
CA ARG A 8 3.89 8.17 -15.35
C ARG A 8 3.76 6.70 -15.78
N LEU A 9 3.61 5.80 -14.83
CA LEU A 9 3.48 4.36 -15.05
C LEU A 9 2.17 4.03 -15.77
N GLY A 10 1.05 4.64 -15.38
CA GLY A 10 -0.23 4.50 -16.06
C GLY A 10 -0.20 5.01 -17.50
N ARG A 11 0.56 6.10 -17.76
CA ARG A 11 0.73 6.65 -19.11
C ARG A 11 1.57 5.75 -20.00
N GLU A 12 2.61 5.13 -19.45
CA GLU A 12 3.47 4.17 -20.18
C GLU A 12 2.76 2.84 -20.47
N LEU A 13 1.85 2.40 -19.60
CA LEU A 13 1.19 1.10 -19.71
C LEU A 13 -0.11 1.08 -20.51
N PHE A 14 -0.93 2.13 -20.38
CA PHE A 14 -2.29 2.13 -20.90
C PHE A 14 -2.53 3.31 -21.84
N SER A 15 -2.82 4.48 -21.28
CA SER A 15 -3.10 5.70 -22.02
C SER A 15 -3.07 6.91 -21.05
N PRO A 16 -2.97 8.15 -21.56
CA PRO A 16 -2.99 9.35 -20.72
C PRO A 16 -4.29 9.48 -19.91
N ARG A 17 -5.44 9.12 -20.49
CA ARG A 17 -6.74 9.17 -19.80
C ARG A 17 -6.81 8.14 -18.66
N ALA A 18 -6.32 6.93 -18.91
CA ALA A 18 -6.23 5.89 -17.87
C ALA A 18 -5.27 6.31 -16.74
N ALA A 19 -4.17 7.00 -17.08
CA ALA A 19 -3.23 7.54 -16.10
C ALA A 19 -3.87 8.61 -15.20
N LEU A 20 -4.67 9.52 -15.78
CA LEU A 20 -5.44 10.50 -15.01
C LEU A 20 -6.45 9.82 -14.10
N ALA A 21 -7.23 8.86 -14.63
CA ALA A 21 -8.19 8.10 -13.83
C ALA A 21 -7.51 7.36 -12.67
N ALA A 22 -6.38 6.72 -12.90
CA ALA A 22 -5.61 6.04 -11.86
C ALA A 22 -5.07 7.02 -10.79
N GLY A 23 -4.59 8.20 -11.22
CA GLY A 23 -4.15 9.25 -10.32
C GLY A 23 -5.29 9.80 -9.46
N LEU A 24 -6.46 10.04 -10.05
CA LEU A 24 -7.66 10.47 -9.34
C LEU A 24 -8.15 9.41 -8.36
N LEU A 25 -8.23 8.14 -8.77
CA LEU A 25 -8.58 7.03 -7.88
C LEU A 25 -7.63 6.91 -6.69
N LEU A 26 -6.33 7.11 -6.91
CA LEU A 26 -5.34 7.10 -5.85
C LEU A 26 -5.53 8.28 -4.89
N LEU A 27 -5.81 9.48 -5.42
CA LEU A 27 -6.04 10.69 -4.64
C LEU A 27 -7.33 10.62 -3.82
N SER A 28 -8.38 10.02 -4.37
CA SER A 28 -9.67 9.81 -3.71
C SER A 28 -9.66 8.66 -2.70
N ASN A 29 -8.55 7.92 -2.60
CA ASN A 29 -8.48 6.77 -1.70
C ASN A 29 -8.32 7.22 -0.24
N ASP A 30 -9.37 6.99 0.56
CA ASP A 30 -9.41 7.36 1.98
C ASP A 30 -8.30 6.67 2.79
N LEU A 31 -7.87 5.46 2.41
CA LEU A 31 -6.74 4.78 3.07
C LEU A 31 -5.45 5.58 2.91
N VAL A 32 -5.18 6.10 1.70
CA VAL A 32 -3.94 6.86 1.45
C VAL A 32 -3.95 8.18 2.23
N ASN A 33 -5.11 8.84 2.30
CA ASN A 33 -5.25 10.12 2.98
C ASN A 33 -5.25 9.98 4.52
N SER A 34 -5.88 8.93 5.05
CA SER A 34 -5.98 8.68 6.50
C SER A 34 -4.74 8.01 7.10
N LEU A 35 -4.12 7.05 6.42
CA LEU A 35 -2.94 6.34 6.93
C LEU A 35 -1.63 7.09 6.68
N GLY A 36 -1.58 7.97 5.67
CA GLY A 36 -0.38 8.72 5.30
C GLY A 36 0.30 9.46 6.47
N PRO A 37 -0.45 10.19 7.31
CA PRO A 37 0.12 10.88 8.48
C PRO A 37 0.43 9.94 9.65
N VAL A 38 -0.36 8.89 9.82
CA VAL A 38 -0.30 8.02 11.01
C VAL A 38 0.89 7.07 10.94
N ILE A 39 1.17 6.52 9.74
CA ILE A 39 2.19 5.49 9.60
C ILE A 39 3.26 5.90 8.59
N ARG A 40 4.32 6.52 9.13
CA ARG A 40 5.39 7.17 8.37
C ARG A 40 6.13 6.27 7.37
N HIS A 41 6.10 4.95 7.56
CA HIS A 41 6.79 3.99 6.69
C HIS A 41 5.97 3.53 5.45
N TYR A 42 4.68 3.85 5.34
CA TYR A 42 3.89 3.46 4.15
C TYR A 42 4.23 4.27 2.90
N SER A 43 4.52 5.56 3.07
CA SER A 43 4.93 6.44 1.96
C SER A 43 6.18 5.92 1.22
N PRO A 44 7.31 5.60 1.90
CA PRO A 44 8.46 5.01 1.23
C PRO A 44 8.19 3.58 0.72
N ALA A 45 7.38 2.78 1.42
CA ALA A 45 7.03 1.43 0.95
C ALA A 45 6.24 1.47 -0.37
N MET A 46 5.25 2.36 -0.52
CA MET A 46 4.53 2.55 -1.78
C MET A 46 5.45 3.02 -2.90
N LEU A 47 6.38 3.93 -2.61
CA LEU A 47 7.38 4.39 -3.57
C LEU A 47 8.25 3.22 -4.06
N LEU A 48 8.74 2.38 -3.15
CA LEU A 48 9.56 1.21 -3.47
C LEU A 48 8.77 0.17 -4.28
N ALA A 49 7.50 -0.05 -3.96
CA ALA A 49 6.62 -0.94 -4.72
C ALA A 49 6.41 -0.45 -6.17
N LEU A 50 6.20 0.86 -6.35
CA LEU A 50 6.08 1.47 -7.67
C LEU A 50 7.40 1.40 -8.45
N LEU A 51 8.53 1.68 -7.82
CA LEU A 51 9.86 1.57 -8.43
C LEU A 51 10.19 0.14 -8.84
N SER A 52 9.95 -0.83 -7.96
CA SER A 52 10.12 -2.25 -8.25
C SER A 52 9.27 -2.66 -9.45
N THR A 53 7.99 -2.25 -9.50
CA THR A 53 7.11 -2.52 -10.64
C THR A 53 7.60 -1.85 -11.92
N TRP A 54 8.11 -0.62 -11.85
CA TRP A 54 8.64 0.08 -13.01
C TRP A 54 9.91 -0.57 -13.57
N PHE A 55 10.86 -0.95 -12.71
CA PHE A 55 12.08 -1.65 -13.12
C PHE A 55 11.78 -3.05 -13.65
N TYR A 56 10.84 -3.77 -13.03
CA TYR A 56 10.32 -5.03 -13.55
C TYR A 56 9.87 -4.88 -15.01
N TRP A 57 9.08 -3.84 -15.29
CA TRP A 57 8.63 -3.58 -16.65
C TRP A 57 9.75 -3.21 -17.61
N ARG A 58 10.68 -2.36 -17.18
CA ARG A 58 11.80 -1.95 -18.02
C ARG A 58 12.71 -3.13 -18.36
N TRP A 59 12.93 -4.02 -17.40
CA TRP A 59 13.71 -5.23 -17.59
C TRP A 59 13.04 -6.23 -18.54
N GLY A 60 11.71 -6.36 -18.48
CA GLY A 60 10.94 -7.20 -19.40
C GLY A 60 11.04 -6.77 -20.87
N GLY A 61 11.16 -5.47 -21.14
CA GLY A 61 11.30 -4.93 -22.50
C GLY A 61 12.74 -4.91 -23.03
N ARG A 62 13.74 -4.77 -22.16
CA ARG A 62 15.17 -4.80 -22.51
C ARG A 62 15.92 -5.61 -21.46
N TRP A 63 16.39 -6.79 -21.86
CA TRP A 63 17.23 -7.68 -21.05
C TRP A 63 18.59 -7.03 -20.77
N SER A 64 18.64 -6.12 -19.79
CA SER A 64 19.86 -5.46 -19.35
C SER A 64 20.04 -5.67 -17.85
N ALA A 65 21.25 -6.10 -17.50
CA ALA A 65 21.63 -6.44 -16.12
C ALA A 65 21.46 -5.27 -15.15
N ARG A 66 21.66 -4.02 -15.61
CA ARG A 66 21.47 -2.82 -14.79
C ARG A 66 20.02 -2.69 -14.29
N TRP A 67 19.03 -2.97 -15.14
CA TRP A 67 17.63 -2.90 -14.73
C TRP A 67 17.24 -4.08 -13.84
N GLY A 68 17.80 -5.27 -14.09
CA GLY A 68 17.64 -6.43 -13.21
C GLY A 68 18.19 -6.17 -11.80
N ALA A 69 19.38 -5.56 -11.69
CA ALA A 69 19.98 -5.19 -10.41
C ALA A 69 19.15 -4.11 -9.68
N ALA A 70 18.67 -3.08 -10.39
CA ALA A 70 17.80 -2.06 -9.82
C ALA A 70 16.45 -2.64 -9.32
N TYR A 71 15.88 -3.59 -10.07
CA TYR A 71 14.69 -4.35 -9.66
C TYR A 71 14.96 -5.18 -8.40
N ALA A 72 16.05 -5.95 -8.36
CA ALA A 72 16.40 -6.77 -7.21
C ALA A 72 16.65 -5.91 -5.97
N LEU A 73 17.39 -4.80 -6.10
CA LEU A 73 17.68 -3.89 -5.00
C LEU A 73 16.40 -3.22 -4.45
N SER A 74 15.55 -2.70 -5.34
CA SER A 74 14.28 -2.09 -4.93
C SER A 74 13.31 -3.10 -4.30
N GLY A 75 13.26 -4.34 -4.81
CA GLY A 75 12.47 -5.42 -4.23
C GLY A 75 12.97 -5.85 -2.84
N LEU A 76 14.29 -5.98 -2.67
CA LEU A 76 14.89 -6.30 -1.38
C LEU A 76 14.63 -5.20 -0.35
N LEU A 77 14.80 -3.93 -0.75
CA LEU A 77 14.52 -2.78 0.11
C LEU A 77 13.03 -2.66 0.45
N LEU A 78 12.14 -3.06 -0.46
CA LEU A 78 10.71 -3.16 -0.22
C LEU A 78 10.39 -4.21 0.84
N ILE A 79 10.93 -5.43 0.72
CA ILE A 79 10.75 -6.50 1.73
C ILE A 79 11.29 -6.03 3.09
N TYR A 80 12.44 -5.38 3.10
CA TYR A 80 13.07 -4.86 4.31
C TYR A 80 12.18 -3.81 5.01
N THR A 81 11.55 -2.93 4.23
CA THR A 81 10.68 -1.86 4.77
C THR A 81 9.31 -2.39 5.19
N LEU A 82 8.77 -3.33 4.41
CA LEU A 82 7.44 -3.88 4.60
C LEU A 82 7.46 -5.36 4.22
N TYR A 83 7.27 -6.24 5.20
CA TYR A 83 7.25 -7.70 4.98
C TYR A 83 6.21 -8.13 3.93
N ASN A 84 5.07 -7.44 3.87
CA ASN A 84 4.03 -7.65 2.85
C ASN A 84 4.50 -7.32 1.42
N GLY A 85 5.64 -6.65 1.27
CA GLY A 85 6.32 -6.41 0.00
C GLY A 85 6.64 -7.70 -0.77
N VAL A 86 6.78 -8.83 -0.07
CA VAL A 86 6.95 -10.15 -0.72
C VAL A 86 5.78 -10.47 -1.65
N LEU A 87 4.55 -10.04 -1.33
CA LEU A 87 3.37 -10.27 -2.16
C LEU A 87 3.50 -9.57 -3.52
N VAL A 88 4.09 -8.37 -3.54
CA VAL A 88 4.33 -7.62 -4.78
C VAL A 88 5.29 -8.39 -5.70
N LEU A 89 6.37 -8.94 -5.14
CA LEU A 89 7.35 -9.73 -5.88
C LEU A 89 6.76 -11.06 -6.37
N LEU A 90 5.91 -11.71 -5.56
CA LEU A 90 5.16 -12.90 -5.97
C LEU A 90 4.23 -12.58 -7.15
N VAL A 91 3.55 -11.44 -7.13
CA VAL A 91 2.73 -10.98 -8.25
C VAL A 91 3.56 -10.73 -9.50
N HIS A 92 4.74 -10.09 -9.40
CA HIS A 92 5.65 -9.92 -10.54
C HIS A 92 6.13 -11.26 -11.11
N GLY A 93 6.49 -12.20 -10.24
CA GLY A 93 6.87 -13.57 -10.61
C GLY A 93 5.73 -14.30 -11.32
N LEU A 94 4.54 -14.34 -10.72
CA LEU A 94 3.35 -14.94 -11.30
C LEU A 94 2.98 -14.30 -12.64
N HIS A 95 3.00 -12.97 -12.72
CA HIS A 95 2.77 -12.23 -13.95
C HIS A 95 3.77 -12.62 -15.05
N SER A 96 5.07 -12.71 -14.71
CA SER A 96 6.11 -13.12 -15.67
C SER A 96 5.89 -14.55 -16.17
N LEU A 97 5.45 -15.45 -15.30
CA LEU A 97 5.16 -16.84 -15.63
C LEU A 97 3.95 -16.93 -16.56
N LEU A 98 2.88 -16.20 -16.25
CA LEU A 98 1.64 -16.17 -17.04
C LEU A 98 1.87 -15.59 -18.44
N VAL A 99 2.65 -14.51 -18.54
CA VAL A 99 2.98 -13.90 -19.84
C VAL A 99 3.86 -14.82 -20.67
N ARG A 100 4.92 -15.41 -20.08
CA ARG A 100 5.80 -16.36 -20.80
C ARG A 100 5.07 -17.60 -21.28
N ARG A 101 4.09 -18.10 -20.50
CA ARG A 101 3.27 -19.27 -20.86
C ARG A 101 2.07 -18.92 -21.74
N ARG A 102 1.86 -17.64 -22.09
CA ARG A 102 0.72 -17.12 -22.88
C ARG A 102 -0.66 -17.48 -22.28
N LEU A 103 -0.72 -17.73 -20.97
CA LEU A 103 -1.94 -18.11 -20.23
C LEU A 103 -2.78 -16.90 -19.80
N TRP A 104 -2.30 -15.69 -20.07
CA TRP A 104 -2.91 -14.41 -19.72
C TRP A 104 -4.42 -14.31 -20.01
N PRO A 105 -4.96 -14.64 -21.21
CA PRO A 105 -6.37 -14.41 -21.49
C PRO A 105 -7.31 -15.27 -20.65
N ILE A 106 -6.86 -16.48 -20.26
CA ILE A 106 -7.65 -17.42 -19.47
C ILE A 106 -7.54 -17.09 -17.98
N ALA A 107 -6.33 -16.83 -17.50
CA ALA A 107 -6.06 -16.49 -16.11
C ALA A 107 -6.68 -15.13 -15.75
N GLY A 108 -6.47 -14.11 -16.59
CA GLY A 108 -6.95 -12.75 -16.34
C GLY A 108 -8.47 -12.67 -16.22
N ARG A 109 -9.21 -13.35 -17.12
CA ARG A 109 -10.69 -13.37 -17.09
C ARG A 109 -11.23 -14.09 -15.86
N ARG A 110 -10.63 -15.22 -15.46
CA ARG A 110 -11.08 -15.97 -14.28
C ARG A 110 -10.79 -15.24 -12.98
N TYR A 111 -9.62 -14.58 -12.89
CA TYR A 111 -9.25 -13.82 -11.71
C TYR A 111 -10.10 -12.56 -11.53
N SER A 112 -10.33 -11.78 -12.59
CA SER A 112 -11.13 -10.56 -12.49
C SER A 112 -12.57 -10.87 -12.06
N LEU A 113 -13.21 -11.87 -12.67
CA LEU A 113 -14.59 -12.25 -12.34
C LEU A 113 -14.75 -12.76 -10.91
N ARG A 114 -13.75 -13.49 -10.38
CA ARG A 114 -13.82 -14.04 -9.02
C ARG A 114 -13.72 -12.97 -7.93
N TRP A 115 -12.98 -11.89 -8.19
CA TRP A 115 -12.72 -10.85 -7.18
C TRP A 115 -13.67 -9.66 -7.25
N LEU A 116 -14.37 -9.46 -8.37
CA LEU A 116 -15.36 -8.38 -8.51
C LEU A 116 -16.43 -8.36 -7.42
N PRO A 117 -17.02 -9.50 -6.98
CA PRO A 117 -18.01 -9.49 -5.91
C PRO A 117 -17.42 -9.06 -4.56
N ALA A 118 -16.18 -9.45 -4.26
CA ALA A 118 -15.50 -9.05 -3.02
C ALA A 118 -15.15 -7.56 -3.01
N LEU A 119 -14.69 -7.03 -4.16
CA LEU A 119 -14.48 -5.60 -4.34
C LEU A 119 -15.80 -4.82 -4.27
N ALA A 120 -16.86 -5.32 -4.89
CA ALA A 120 -18.18 -4.73 -4.80
C ALA A 120 -18.68 -4.71 -3.35
N ALA A 121 -18.53 -5.81 -2.61
CA ALA A 121 -18.90 -5.91 -1.19
C ALA A 121 -18.09 -4.95 -0.30
N GLN A 122 -16.80 -4.72 -0.61
CA GLN A 122 -15.99 -3.72 0.10
C GLN A 122 -16.45 -2.29 -0.19
N VAL A 123 -16.80 -1.98 -1.44
CA VAL A 123 -17.29 -0.65 -1.83
C VAL A 123 -18.70 -0.38 -1.31
N THR A 124 -19.55 -1.41 -1.27
CA THR A 124 -20.93 -1.29 -0.78
C THR A 124 -21.04 -1.41 0.73
N HIS A 125 -20.00 -1.87 1.43
CA HIS A 125 -20.01 -1.91 2.89
C HIS A 125 -20.17 -0.48 3.43
N PRO A 126 -21.24 -0.17 4.18
CA PRO A 126 -21.49 1.17 4.69
C PRO A 126 -20.59 1.47 5.88
N ALA A 127 -19.27 1.59 5.65
CA ALA A 127 -18.30 1.96 6.68
C ALA A 127 -18.41 3.44 7.10
N HIS A 128 -19.11 4.25 6.31
CA HIS A 128 -19.30 5.70 6.53
C HIS A 128 -20.75 6.12 6.78
N ARG A 129 -21.67 5.21 7.15
CA ARG A 129 -22.84 5.65 7.91
C ARG A 129 -22.37 6.07 9.29
N ARG A 130 -21.78 7.28 9.36
CA ARG A 130 -21.75 8.12 10.54
C ARG A 130 -23.12 7.96 11.17
N ALA A 131 -23.17 7.44 12.38
CA ALA A 131 -24.31 7.69 13.23
C ALA A 131 -24.50 9.21 13.23
N PRO A 132 -25.60 9.75 12.66
CA PRO A 132 -26.07 11.02 13.17
C PRO A 132 -26.42 10.75 14.64
N ASP A 133 -26.10 11.69 15.53
CA ASP A 133 -26.54 11.65 16.93
C ASP A 133 -25.69 10.82 17.91
N GLY A 134 -24.45 11.25 18.10
CA GLY A 134 -23.65 10.91 19.29
C GLY A 134 -22.89 12.09 19.89
N GLY A 135 -23.20 13.32 19.46
CA GLY A 135 -22.71 14.54 20.10
C GLY A 135 -23.40 14.74 21.44
N ARG A 136 -22.94 14.03 22.49
CA ARG A 136 -23.06 14.36 23.93
C ARG A 136 -22.66 13.11 24.71
N ARG A 137 -21.38 13.02 25.13
CA ARG A 137 -20.90 12.37 26.38
C ARG A 137 -19.38 12.10 26.40
N LEU A 138 -18.53 13.05 26.00
CA LEU A 138 -17.09 12.97 26.34
C LEU A 138 -16.51 14.29 26.89
N CYS A 139 -17.34 15.16 27.48
CA CYS A 139 -16.88 16.22 28.40
C CYS A 139 -16.65 15.70 29.84
N GLY A 140 -16.33 14.41 30.01
CA GLY A 140 -16.21 13.74 31.31
C GLY A 140 -14.99 12.85 31.46
N GLN A 141 -13.94 13.05 30.65
CA GLN A 141 -12.62 12.52 30.97
C GLN A 141 -12.03 13.44 32.06
N PRO A 142 -11.89 12.97 33.33
CA PRO A 142 -11.26 13.79 34.35
C PRO A 142 -9.80 14.07 33.94
N PRO A 143 -9.30 15.29 34.20
CA PRO A 143 -7.91 15.63 33.92
C PRO A 143 -7.02 14.69 34.71
N PHE A 144 -6.02 14.14 34.04
CA PHE A 144 -4.85 13.46 34.59
C PHE A 144 -4.58 13.85 36.07
N GLY A 145 -5.09 13.02 36.99
CA GLY A 145 -4.74 13.12 38.40
C GLY A 145 -3.25 12.81 38.56
N PRO A 146 -2.52 13.52 39.44
CA PRO A 146 -1.11 13.28 39.65
C PRO A 146 -0.90 11.83 40.09
N ARG A 147 -0.08 11.09 39.34
CA ARG A 147 0.48 9.81 39.77
C ARG A 147 1.10 10.04 41.15
N ARG A 148 0.51 9.46 42.19
CA ARG A 148 1.16 9.31 43.49
C ARG A 148 2.52 8.66 43.23
N ALA A 149 3.58 9.44 43.46
CA ALA A 149 4.93 8.93 43.59
C ALA A 149 4.93 7.89 44.71
N GLY A 150 4.92 6.62 44.34
CA GLY A 150 5.21 5.53 45.25
C GLY A 150 6.63 5.72 45.74
N ARG A 151 6.77 5.98 47.04
CA ARG A 151 8.04 5.99 47.77
C ARG A 151 8.77 4.68 47.47
N LEU A 152 9.86 4.77 46.70
CA LEU A 152 10.86 3.71 46.67
C LEU A 152 11.57 3.74 48.03
N PHE A 153 11.22 2.75 48.83
CA PHE A 153 11.81 2.42 50.11
C PHE A 153 13.26 1.95 49.84
N PHE A 154 14.25 2.80 50.14
CA PHE A 154 15.65 2.37 50.22
C PHE A 154 15.89 1.81 51.63
N PRO A 155 16.27 0.53 51.79
CA PRO A 155 16.81 0.06 53.05
C PRO A 155 18.27 0.50 53.16
N ASP A 156 18.59 1.24 54.23
CA ASP A 156 19.95 1.45 54.68
C ASP A 156 20.63 0.10 54.90
N ARG A 157 21.77 -0.12 54.23
CA ARG A 157 22.73 -1.14 54.64
C ARG A 157 23.88 -0.42 55.32
N GLY A 158 23.98 -0.65 56.63
CA GLY A 158 25.22 -0.46 57.38
C GLY A 158 26.25 -1.52 57.06
#